data_AF-A0A7C4N5D0-F1
#
_entry.id   AF-A0A7C4N5D0-F1
#
_cell.length_a   1.000
_cell.length_b   1.000
_cell.length_c   1.000
_cell.angle_alpha   90.00
_cell.angle_beta   90.00
_cell.angle_gamma   90.00
#
_symmetry.space_group_name_H-M   'P 1'
#
loop_
_entity.id
_entity.type
_entity.pdbx_description
1 polymer ?
#
loop_
_entity_poly.entity_id
_entity_poly.type
_entity_poly.pdbx_seq_one_letter_code
_entity_poly.pdbx_strand_id
1 'polypeptide(L)'
;LKFEICYTPRDWRDRYNLAKGAAFGLSHNFWQVGYLRPQNRHARYGNVYFVGSSTHPGSGLPMALLSARLTTERVLEASGERR
;
A
#
# COMPACT_ATOMS: atom_id res chain seq x y z
N LEU A 1 -33.31 -13.13 12.96
CA LEU A 1 -31.93 -12.61 13.09
C LEU A 1 -31.72 -12.18 14.54
N LYS A 2 -30.68 -12.66 15.24
CA LYS A 2 -30.39 -12.26 16.64
C LYS A 2 -29.54 -10.98 16.72
N PHE A 3 -28.74 -10.69 15.68
CA PHE A 3 -28.05 -9.42 15.41
C PHE A 3 -27.30 -9.53 14.06
N GLU A 4 -27.09 -8.42 13.35
CA GLU A 4 -26.32 -8.32 12.09
C GLU A 4 -25.55 -7.00 12.05
N ILE A 5 -24.30 -7.03 11.56
CA ILE A 5 -23.52 -5.84 11.23
C ILE A 5 -23.22 -5.85 9.74
N CYS A 6 -23.52 -4.73 9.08
CA CYS A 6 -23.18 -4.51 7.68
C CYS A 6 -22.10 -3.43 7.57
N TYR A 7 -21.14 -3.64 6.68
CA TYR A 7 -20.14 -2.64 6.31
C TYR A 7 -20.25 -2.36 4.83
N THR A 8 -20.28 -1.07 4.49
CA THR A 8 -20.29 -0.55 3.13
C THR A 8 -18.92 0.05 2.78
N PRO A 9 -18.66 0.32 1.48
CA PRO A 9 -17.45 1.04 1.09
C PRO A 9 -17.29 2.42 1.78
N ARG A 10 -18.39 3.08 2.17
CA ARG A 10 -18.32 4.34 2.92
C ARG A 10 -17.76 4.11 4.32
N ASP A 11 -18.21 3.06 5.00
CA ASP A 11 -17.69 2.69 6.31
C ASP A 11 -16.20 2.38 6.25
N TRP A 12 -15.76 1.69 5.20
CA TRP A 12 -14.34 1.37 4.99
C TRP A 12 -13.49 2.61 4.72
N ARG A 13 -14.01 3.53 3.89
CA ARG A 13 -13.36 4.82 3.63
C ARG A 13 -13.18 5.60 4.93
N ASP A 14 -14.25 5.73 5.72
CA ASP A 14 -14.27 6.60 6.89
C ASP A 14 -13.52 5.97 8.08
N ARG A 15 -13.55 4.64 8.23
CA ARG A 15 -12.87 3.92 9.32
C ARG A 15 -11.39 3.69 9.08
N TYR A 16 -10.98 3.43 7.84
CA TYR A 16 -9.62 2.99 7.50
C TYR A 16 -8.88 3.96 6.58
N ASN A 17 -9.47 5.13 6.29
CA ASN A 17 -8.94 6.11 5.35
C ASN A 17 -8.63 5.51 3.97
N LEU A 18 -9.46 4.55 3.54
CA LEU A 18 -9.30 3.89 2.25
C LEU A 18 -9.94 4.73 1.15
N ALA A 19 -9.14 5.16 0.18
CA ALA A 19 -9.67 5.87 -0.99
C ALA A 19 -10.79 5.06 -1.64
N LYS A 20 -11.99 5.67 -1.76
CA LYS A 20 -13.22 5.04 -2.29
C LYS A 20 -13.69 3.77 -1.54
N GLY A 21 -13.17 3.50 -0.34
CA GLY A 21 -13.48 2.25 0.38
C GLY A 21 -12.85 1.01 -0.23
N ALA A 22 -11.78 1.17 -1.04
CA ALA A 22 -11.19 0.07 -1.79
C ALA A 22 -10.44 -0.91 -0.86
N ALA A 23 -10.97 -2.12 -0.71
CA ALA A 23 -10.36 -3.18 0.10
C ALA A 23 -8.94 -3.57 -0.36
N PHE A 24 -8.67 -3.44 -1.66
CA PHE A 24 -7.42 -3.86 -2.30
C PHE A 24 -6.66 -2.70 -2.97
N GLY A 25 -6.97 -1.45 -2.62
CA GLY A 25 -6.30 -0.27 -3.18
C GLY A 25 -6.57 -0.09 -4.69
N LEU A 26 -5.51 0.22 -5.46
CA LEU A 26 -5.59 0.45 -6.90
C LEU A 26 -6.13 -0.78 -7.65
N SER A 27 -6.92 -0.54 -8.71
CA SER A 27 -7.61 -1.59 -9.46
C SER A 27 -6.65 -2.47 -10.27
N HIS A 28 -7.12 -3.65 -10.66
CA HIS A 28 -6.36 -4.62 -11.47
C HIS A 28 -6.48 -4.36 -12.97
N ASN A 29 -6.41 -3.08 -13.38
CA ASN A 29 -6.31 -2.74 -14.80
C ASN A 29 -4.85 -2.67 -15.23
N PHE A 30 -4.60 -2.80 -16.53
CA PHE A 30 -3.24 -2.84 -17.09
C PHE A 30 -2.36 -1.66 -16.64
N TRP A 31 -2.95 -0.48 -16.46
CA TRP A 31 -2.24 0.75 -16.09
C TRP A 31 -2.00 0.93 -14.58
N GLN A 32 -2.53 0.05 -13.73
CA GLN A 32 -2.48 0.16 -12.27
C GLN A 32 -1.86 -1.07 -11.58
N VAL A 33 -1.25 -1.96 -12.35
CA VAL A 33 -0.66 -3.22 -11.85
C VAL A 33 0.84 -3.31 -12.10
N GLY A 34 1.48 -4.23 -11.38
CA GLY A 34 2.90 -4.56 -11.55
C GLY A 34 3.82 -3.35 -11.37
N TYR A 35 4.66 -3.10 -12.38
CA TYR A 35 5.64 -2.02 -12.37
C TYR A 35 5.02 -0.62 -12.29
N LEU A 36 3.79 -0.46 -12.81
CA LEU A 36 3.09 0.82 -12.86
C LEU A 36 2.47 1.24 -11.52
N ARG A 37 2.61 0.41 -10.47
CA ARG A 37 2.22 0.81 -9.11
C ARG A 37 3.17 1.87 -8.55
N PRO A 38 2.68 2.76 -7.67
CA PRO A 38 3.53 3.72 -6.97
C PRO A 38 4.71 3.04 -6.28
N GLN A 39 5.92 3.52 -6.55
CA GLN A 39 7.15 2.95 -6.00
C GLN A 39 7.28 3.23 -4.50
N ASN A 40 8.07 2.41 -3.80
CA ASN A 40 8.27 2.56 -2.34
C ASN A 40 9.04 3.82 -1.93
N ARG A 41 9.60 4.58 -2.88
CA ARG A 41 10.31 5.84 -2.65
C ARG A 41 9.70 6.94 -3.50
N HIS A 42 9.51 8.11 -2.92
CA HIS A 42 8.99 9.26 -3.66
C HIS A 42 10.01 9.72 -4.71
N ALA A 43 9.54 10.03 -5.93
CA ALA A 43 10.41 10.40 -7.05
C ALA A 43 11.20 11.71 -6.83
N ARG A 44 10.54 12.73 -6.24
CA ARG A 44 11.17 14.01 -5.87
C ARG A 44 11.86 14.04 -4.50
N TYR A 45 11.21 13.51 -3.46
CA TYR A 45 11.70 13.62 -2.08
C TYR A 45 12.39 12.32 -1.65
N GLY A 46 13.72 12.34 -1.63
CA GLY A 46 14.52 11.13 -1.38
C GLY A 46 14.40 10.52 0.02
N ASN A 47 13.84 11.26 0.98
CA ASN A 47 13.59 10.85 2.36
C ASN A 47 12.12 10.47 2.62
N VAL A 48 11.28 10.38 1.59
CA VAL A 48 9.87 10.01 1.70
C VAL A 48 9.65 8.65 1.07
N TYR A 49 9.00 7.76 1.82
CA TYR A 49 8.78 6.38 1.44
C TYR A 49 7.30 6.00 1.56
N PHE A 50 6.87 5.05 0.73
CA PHE A 50 5.51 4.54 0.70
C PHE A 50 5.51 3.03 0.94
N VAL A 51 4.59 2.57 1.77
CA VAL A 51 4.45 1.16 2.15
C VAL A 51 2.98 0.73 2.16
N GLY A 52 2.72 -0.55 1.89
CA GLY A 52 1.40 -1.16 1.99
C GLY A 52 0.88 -1.77 0.68
N SER A 53 -0.42 -2.06 0.63
CA SER A 53 -1.10 -2.76 -0.49
C SER A 53 -1.40 -1.87 -1.70
N SER A 54 -1.28 -0.55 -1.56
CA SER A 54 -1.49 0.41 -2.66
C SER A 54 -0.20 0.78 -3.39
N THR A 55 0.94 0.30 -2.92
CA THR A 55 2.25 0.57 -3.53
C THR A 55 2.74 -0.66 -4.30
N HIS A 56 3.90 -0.52 -4.93
CA HIS A 56 4.67 -1.66 -5.39
C HIS A 56 4.98 -2.58 -4.18
N PRO A 57 4.87 -3.91 -4.32
CA PRO A 57 4.68 -4.67 -5.56
C PRO A 57 3.22 -4.98 -5.94
N GLY A 58 2.25 -4.81 -5.03
CA GLY A 58 0.88 -5.24 -5.30
C GLY A 58 -0.05 -5.13 -4.10
N SER A 59 -1.23 -5.74 -4.22
CA SER A 59 -2.27 -5.72 -3.20
C SER A 59 -2.36 -7.04 -2.41
N GLY A 60 -3.01 -6.98 -1.25
CA GLY A 60 -3.18 -8.11 -0.32
C GLY A 60 -2.10 -8.17 0.76
N LEU A 61 -2.35 -8.99 1.78
CA LEU A 61 -1.49 -9.11 2.97
C LEU A 61 -0.04 -9.53 2.64
N PRO A 62 0.22 -10.55 1.81
CA PRO A 62 1.60 -10.91 1.45
C PRO A 62 2.34 -9.78 0.75
N MET A 63 1.66 -9.05 -0.14
CA MET A 63 2.26 -7.94 -0.89
C MET A 63 2.50 -6.71 -0.01
N ALA A 64 1.63 -6.46 0.98
CA ALA A 64 1.83 -5.42 1.96
C ALA A 64 3.07 -5.70 2.84
N LEU A 65 3.26 -6.95 3.26
CA LEU A 65 4.46 -7.37 4.01
C LEU A 65 5.73 -7.28 3.16
N LEU A 66 5.66 -7.70 1.88
CA LEU A 66 6.78 -7.57 0.96
C LEU A 66 7.12 -6.09 0.68
N SER A 67 6.11 -5.24 0.51
CA SER A 67 6.26 -3.78 0.39
C SER A 67 6.95 -3.18 1.62
N ALA A 68 6.58 -3.64 2.82
CA ALA A 68 7.24 -3.22 4.06
C ALA A 68 8.71 -3.60 4.08
N ARG A 69 9.04 -4.86 3.77
CA ARG A 69 10.43 -5.31 3.66
C ARG A 69 11.22 -4.45 2.67
N LEU A 70 10.72 -4.29 1.45
CA LEU A 70 11.35 -3.50 0.39
C LEU A 70 11.55 -2.03 0.74
N THR A 71 10.64 -1.47 1.55
CA THR A 71 10.74 -0.10 2.04
C THR A 71 11.83 0.01 3.11
N THR A 72 11.83 -0.87 4.11
CA THR A 72 12.86 -0.92 5.15
C THR A 72 14.25 -1.08 4.55
N GLU A 73 14.41 -1.98 3.59
CA GLU A 73 15.66 -2.19 2.87
C GLU A 73 16.21 -0.91 2.23
N ARG A 74 15.35 -0.10 1.60
CA ARG A 74 15.72 1.18 0.98
C ARG A 74 16.01 2.29 1.99
N VAL A 75 15.34 2.26 3.14
CA VAL A 75 15.58 3.21 4.23
C VAL A 75 16.97 2.95 4.83
N LEU A 76 17.27 1.68 5.14
CA LEU A 76 18.57 1.28 5.68
C LEU A 76 19.72 1.59 4.72
N GLU A 77 19.54 1.32 3.42
CA GLU A 77 20.51 1.70 2.38
C GLU A 77 20.73 3.22 2.33
N ALA A 78 19.67 4.03 2.37
CA ALA A 78 19.78 5.48 2.34
C ALA A 78 20.40 6.07 3.62
N SER A 79 20.22 5.41 4.77
CA SER A 79 20.83 5.81 6.06
C SER A 79 22.29 5.39 6.23
N GLY A 80 22.81 4.52 5.35
CA GLY A 80 24.16 3.95 5.47
C GLY A 80 24.29 2.83 6.52
N GLU A 81 23.17 2.38 7.10
CA GLU A 81 23.11 1.27 8.07
C GLU A 81 23.19 -0.11 7.41
N ARG A 82 22.93 -0.18 6.10
CA ARG A 82 23.11 -1.39 5.28
C ARG A 82 24.49 -1.34 4.60
N ARG A 83 25.51 -1.88 5.28
CA ARG A 83 26.80 -2.22 4.65
C ARG A 83 26.77 -3.65 4.12
#